data_AF-A0A0B5ANX6-F1
#
_entry.id   AF-A0A0B5ANX6-F1
#
_cell.length_a   1.000
_cell.length_b   1.000
_cell.length_c   1.000
_cell.angle_alpha   90.00
_cell.angle_beta   90.00
_cell.angle_gamma   90.00
#
_symmetry.space_group_name_H-M   'P 1'
#
loop_
_entity.id
_entity.type
_entity.pdbx_description
1 polymer ?
#
loop_
_entity_poly.entity_id
_entity_poly.type
_entity_poly.pdbx_seq_one_letter_code
_entity_poly.pdbx_strand_id
1 'polypeptide(L)'
;MSIKQELEKSLPENLHFTAAEKEAVYERIHKRKKRHIQILPALAGAIALIMLAILIAPELTSNRTAEELSVEKVVVPDTPYPSLVRALYIDETSELVFSEENGLYAYHEESGTKEQLAELSSVTYEFAATEDWIVWTDPSEGDSILYMMNRTNQETMTLEGDYYFNLAIEGDTLVYHRGSEGYYRMNLETRESALLHELDKRISSSSLADVQGNFIVIPEESQGVTRLIIYDIQTLEKINEIEVPYKRVTQVQWSGKYIYGQGHNEDELPVLIQADRTTGEVQEIQTPGFDEFTVEGDSVALSVPDRDSDTIMLYKLDELKVRPLNTLDEIEERLVGPRFTDAGTLILNGEGDNRAMYIVKP
;
A
#
# COMPACT_ATOMS: atom_id res chain seq x y z
N MET A 1 -10.99 -1.13 50.35
CA MET A 1 -9.85 -2.01 50.02
C MET A 1 -8.76 -1.16 49.40
N SER A 2 -7.49 -1.47 49.63
CA SER A 2 -6.37 -0.74 49.02
C SER A 2 -6.19 -1.21 47.58
N ILE A 3 -5.94 -0.30 46.63
CA ILE A 3 -5.65 -0.59 45.21
C ILE A 3 -4.53 -1.65 45.07
N LYS A 4 -3.62 -1.71 46.04
CA LYS A 4 -2.54 -2.70 46.10
C LYS A 4 -3.06 -4.15 46.20
N GLN A 5 -4.21 -4.37 46.84
CA GLN A 5 -4.82 -5.68 47.04
C GLN A 5 -5.66 -6.14 45.83
N GLU A 6 -6.20 -5.22 45.03
CA GLU A 6 -6.88 -5.55 43.78
C GLU A 6 -5.89 -5.93 42.68
N LEU A 7 -4.73 -5.25 42.63
CA LEU A 7 -3.68 -5.53 41.66
C LEU A 7 -3.00 -6.89 41.87
N GLU A 8 -2.88 -7.35 43.12
CA GLU A 8 -2.33 -8.68 43.44
C GLU A 8 -3.27 -9.83 43.06
N LYS A 9 -4.57 -9.56 42.91
CA LYS A 9 -5.55 -10.57 42.47
C LYS A 9 -5.70 -10.68 40.95
N SER A 10 -5.27 -9.68 40.19
CA SER A 10 -5.45 -9.62 38.74
C SER A 10 -4.22 -10.06 37.94
N LEU A 11 -3.14 -10.48 38.59
CA LEU A 11 -1.91 -10.89 37.92
C LEU A 11 -1.80 -12.43 37.87
N PRO A 12 -1.47 -13.04 36.71
CA PRO A 12 -1.29 -14.48 36.60
C PRO A 12 -0.18 -14.99 37.54
N GLU A 13 -0.37 -16.16 38.15
CA GLU A 13 0.53 -16.75 39.19
C GLU A 13 1.98 -16.99 38.72
N ASN A 14 2.25 -16.83 37.43
CA ASN A 14 3.51 -17.13 36.76
C ASN A 14 4.39 -15.90 36.43
N LEU A 15 4.02 -14.69 36.91
CA LEU A 15 4.84 -13.47 36.78
C LEU A 15 5.36 -12.99 38.15
N HIS A 16 6.50 -13.53 38.57
CA HIS A 16 7.21 -13.04 39.75
C HIS A 16 8.12 -11.86 39.39
N PHE A 17 7.57 -10.64 39.44
CA PHE A 17 8.39 -9.42 39.42
C PHE A 17 9.28 -9.35 40.66
N THR A 18 10.57 -9.09 40.44
CA THR A 18 11.53 -8.79 41.50
C THR A 18 11.16 -7.51 42.23
N ALA A 19 11.62 -7.33 43.46
CA ALA A 19 11.35 -6.12 44.24
C ALA A 19 11.82 -4.84 43.52
N ALA A 20 12.90 -4.93 42.75
CA ALA A 20 13.44 -3.82 41.96
C ALA A 20 12.53 -3.42 40.79
N GLU A 21 11.91 -4.38 40.11
CA GLU A 21 10.97 -4.10 39.00
C GLU A 21 9.67 -3.47 39.51
N LYS A 22 9.20 -3.89 40.69
CA LYS A 22 8.06 -3.26 41.35
C LYS A 22 8.37 -1.80 41.70
N GLU A 23 9.54 -1.52 42.27
CA GLU A 23 9.96 -0.15 42.60
C GLU A 23 10.04 0.76 41.36
N ALA A 24 10.54 0.22 40.23
CA ALA A 24 10.66 0.95 38.96
C ALA A 24 9.30 1.29 38.34
N VAL A 25 8.31 0.39 38.46
CA VAL A 25 6.93 0.66 38.04
C VAL A 25 6.29 1.71 38.95
N TYR A 26 6.54 1.66 40.26
CA TYR A 26 6.07 2.67 41.22
C TYR A 26 6.62 4.07 40.92
N GLU A 27 7.91 4.19 40.60
CA GLU A 27 8.57 5.45 40.19
C GLU A 27 7.96 6.03 38.89
N ARG A 28 7.68 5.21 37.87
CA ARG A 28 7.07 5.66 36.61
C ARG A 28 5.65 6.18 36.79
N ILE A 29 4.87 5.55 37.67
CA ILE A 29 3.49 5.97 37.96
C ILE A 29 3.46 7.30 38.73
N HIS A 30 4.45 7.57 39.59
CA HIS A 30 4.48 8.79 40.41
C HIS A 30 5.17 10.00 39.74
N LYS A 31 5.94 9.81 38.65
CA LYS A 31 6.55 10.91 37.89
C LYS A 31 5.62 11.64 36.91
N ARG A 32 4.40 11.13 36.66
CA ARG A 32 3.38 11.91 35.93
C ARG A 32 2.81 12.99 36.85
N LYS A 33 3.28 14.24 36.67
CA LYS A 33 2.65 15.45 37.24
C LYS A 33 1.14 15.43 36.94
N LYS A 34 0.33 15.15 37.96
CA LYS A 34 -1.13 15.30 37.92
C LYS A 34 -1.46 16.78 37.69
N ARG A 35 -1.83 17.16 36.47
CA ARG A 35 -2.62 18.37 36.25
C ARG A 35 -4.03 18.09 36.73
N HIS A 36 -4.37 18.64 37.89
CA HIS A 36 -5.70 18.56 38.47
C HIS A 36 -6.62 19.52 37.70
N ILE A 37 -7.32 19.03 36.68
CA ILE A 37 -8.41 19.79 36.04
C ILE A 37 -9.67 19.48 36.83
N GLN A 38 -10.19 20.47 37.57
CA GLN A 38 -11.48 20.36 38.22
C GLN A 38 -12.57 20.53 37.16
N ILE A 39 -13.09 19.41 36.67
CA ILE A 39 -14.28 19.42 35.81
C ILE A 39 -15.50 19.44 36.74
N LEU A 40 -16.27 20.53 36.69
CA LEU A 40 -17.53 20.65 37.43
C LEU A 40 -18.49 19.50 37.06
N PRO A 41 -19.33 19.02 37.99
CA PRO A 41 -20.21 17.86 37.81
C PRO A 41 -21.25 18.01 36.68
N ALA A 42 -21.41 19.19 36.08
CA ALA A 42 -22.26 19.40 34.91
C ALA A 42 -21.68 18.83 33.60
N LEU A 43 -20.34 18.67 33.48
CA LEU A 43 -19.72 18.20 32.23
C LEU A 43 -19.76 16.67 32.07
N ALA A 44 -19.75 15.92 33.18
CA ALA A 44 -19.85 14.46 33.15
C ALA A 44 -21.21 13.98 32.62
N GLY A 45 -22.28 14.76 32.86
CA GLY A 45 -23.61 14.49 32.32
C GLY A 45 -23.72 14.68 30.80
N ALA A 46 -22.98 15.65 30.24
CA ALA A 46 -22.98 15.90 28.79
C ALA A 46 -22.21 14.79 28.02
N ILE A 47 -21.10 14.30 28.56
CA ILE A 47 -20.31 13.22 27.94
C ILE A 47 -21.08 11.90 27.97
N ALA A 48 -21.82 11.61 29.05
CA ALA A 48 -22.66 10.42 29.13
C ALA A 48 -23.85 10.45 28.17
N LEU A 49 -24.45 11.63 27.92
CA LEU A 49 -25.54 11.80 26.95
C LEU A 49 -25.06 11.75 25.49
N ILE A 50 -23.86 12.23 25.19
CA ILE A 50 -23.23 12.08 23.86
C ILE A 50 -22.90 10.60 23.60
N MET A 51 -22.36 9.87 24.58
CA MET A 51 -22.13 8.42 24.43
C MET A 51 -23.45 7.63 24.32
N LEU A 52 -24.52 8.03 25.00
CA LEU A 52 -25.84 7.40 24.81
C LEU A 52 -26.48 7.74 23.45
N ALA A 53 -26.26 8.94 22.91
CA ALA A 53 -26.72 9.30 21.57
C ALA A 53 -25.98 8.54 20.47
N ILE A 54 -24.70 8.18 20.70
CA ILE A 54 -23.89 7.33 19.81
C ILE A 54 -24.34 5.84 19.89
N LEU A 55 -24.85 5.40 21.04
CA LEU A 55 -25.33 4.02 21.23
C LEU A 55 -26.81 3.78 20.85
N ILE A 56 -27.59 4.85 20.58
CA ILE A 56 -29.03 4.77 20.25
C ILE A 56 -29.34 5.54 18.94
N ALA A 57 -28.39 5.66 18.02
CA ALA A 57 -28.69 6.07 16.65
C ALA A 57 -28.84 4.81 15.76
N PRO A 58 -30.06 4.27 15.59
CA PRO A 58 -30.30 3.27 14.55
C PRO A 58 -30.26 3.94 13.17
N GLU A 59 -29.44 3.38 12.27
CA GLU A 59 -29.73 3.14 10.84
C GLU A 59 -30.49 4.22 10.05
N LEU A 60 -30.25 5.51 10.29
CA LEU A 60 -30.95 6.58 9.57
C LEU A 60 -29.99 7.67 9.12
N THR A 61 -29.00 7.28 8.31
CA THR A 61 -28.50 8.05 7.16
C THR A 61 -27.40 7.25 6.46
N SER A 62 -27.75 6.50 5.40
CA SER A 62 -27.03 6.52 4.12
C SER A 62 -27.72 5.58 3.12
N ASN A 63 -28.83 6.04 2.54
CA ASN A 63 -29.23 5.62 1.19
C ASN A 63 -28.54 6.53 0.17
N ARG A 64 -27.21 6.64 0.24
CA ARG A 64 -26.42 6.78 -0.98
C ARG A 64 -26.25 5.35 -1.47
N THR A 65 -26.68 5.07 -2.69
CA THR A 65 -26.43 3.81 -3.41
C THR A 65 -25.04 3.31 -3.00
N ALA A 66 -24.99 2.25 -2.20
CA ALA A 66 -23.74 1.53 -2.00
C ALA A 66 -23.35 1.05 -3.40
N GLU A 67 -22.17 1.43 -3.88
CA GLU A 67 -21.56 0.70 -4.98
C GLU A 67 -21.59 -0.77 -4.60
N GLU A 68 -22.27 -1.56 -5.42
CA GLU A 68 -22.39 -2.99 -5.20
C GLU A 68 -21.10 -3.61 -5.70
N LEU A 69 -20.08 -3.57 -4.85
CA LEU A 69 -18.79 -4.19 -5.12
C LEU A 69 -19.01 -5.69 -5.33
N SER A 70 -18.54 -6.21 -6.46
CA SER A 70 -18.57 -7.64 -6.74
C SER A 70 -17.27 -8.29 -6.31
N VAL A 71 -17.35 -9.46 -5.68
CA VAL A 71 -16.18 -10.22 -5.22
C VAL A 71 -16.10 -11.52 -5.99
N GLU A 72 -14.99 -11.73 -6.69
CA GLU A 72 -14.73 -12.93 -7.46
C GLU A 72 -13.54 -13.70 -6.90
N LYS A 73 -13.68 -15.02 -6.77
CA LYS A 73 -12.61 -15.94 -6.35
C LYS A 73 -12.03 -16.64 -7.56
N VAL A 74 -10.75 -16.37 -7.86
CA VAL A 74 -10.03 -16.92 -9.00
C VAL A 74 -8.95 -17.89 -8.53
N VAL A 75 -8.94 -19.11 -9.07
CA VAL A 75 -7.89 -20.11 -8.82
C VAL A 75 -7.16 -20.37 -10.12
N VAL A 76 -5.88 -19.97 -10.16
CA VAL A 76 -5.03 -20.20 -11.34
C VAL A 76 -4.51 -21.65 -11.32
N PRO A 77 -4.85 -22.48 -12.32
CA PRO A 77 -4.50 -23.89 -12.32
C PRO A 77 -2.99 -24.10 -12.51
N ASP A 78 -2.45 -25.10 -11.80
CA ASP A 78 -1.05 -25.52 -11.91
C ASP A 78 -0.03 -24.37 -11.73
N THR A 79 -0.36 -23.37 -10.90
CA THR A 79 0.50 -22.22 -10.61
C THR A 79 0.86 -22.20 -9.12
N PRO A 80 2.16 -22.11 -8.77
CA PRO A 80 2.58 -22.05 -7.38
C PRO A 80 2.22 -20.69 -6.76
N TYR A 81 1.73 -20.70 -5.51
CA TYR A 81 1.31 -19.48 -4.80
C TYR A 81 2.35 -18.33 -4.83
N PRO A 82 3.66 -18.55 -4.65
CA PRO A 82 4.66 -17.48 -4.72
C PRO A 82 4.64 -16.67 -6.04
N SER A 83 4.25 -17.28 -7.16
CA SER A 83 4.11 -16.58 -8.44
C SER A 83 2.97 -15.57 -8.44
N LEU A 84 1.93 -15.80 -7.63
CA LEU A 84 0.73 -14.96 -7.58
C LEU A 84 0.85 -13.80 -6.58
N VAL A 85 1.85 -13.81 -5.70
CA VAL A 85 2.03 -12.76 -4.67
C VAL A 85 2.30 -11.39 -5.29
N ARG A 86 2.91 -11.35 -6.48
CA ARG A 86 3.16 -10.12 -7.25
C ARG A 86 2.43 -10.10 -8.60
N ALA A 87 1.35 -10.88 -8.73
CA ALA A 87 0.56 -10.83 -9.94
C ALA A 87 -0.03 -9.43 -10.14
N LEU A 88 0.00 -8.95 -11.38
CA LEU A 88 -0.67 -7.74 -11.83
C LEU A 88 -2.03 -8.13 -12.41
N TYR A 89 -3.05 -7.32 -12.18
CA TYR A 89 -4.33 -7.46 -12.88
C TYR A 89 -4.44 -6.34 -13.90
N ILE A 90 -4.82 -6.68 -15.13
CA ILE A 90 -5.05 -5.72 -16.22
C ILE A 90 -6.55 -5.70 -16.47
N ASP A 91 -7.21 -4.59 -16.14
CA ASP A 91 -8.67 -4.47 -16.22
C ASP A 91 -9.17 -4.59 -17.66
N GLU A 92 -8.47 -3.97 -18.62
CA GLU A 92 -8.86 -3.89 -20.02
C GLU A 92 -8.97 -5.27 -20.69
N THR A 93 -8.12 -6.21 -20.26
CA THR A 93 -8.08 -7.59 -20.77
C THR A 93 -8.61 -8.62 -19.77
N SER A 94 -8.95 -8.19 -18.55
CA SER A 94 -9.43 -9.04 -17.44
C SER A 94 -8.52 -10.27 -17.23
N GLU A 95 -7.22 -10.01 -17.08
CA GLU A 95 -6.21 -11.06 -16.93
C GLU A 95 -5.26 -10.79 -15.75
N LEU A 96 -4.77 -11.88 -15.16
CA LEU A 96 -3.67 -11.86 -14.19
C LEU A 96 -2.36 -12.12 -14.91
N VAL A 97 -1.42 -11.18 -14.85
CA VAL A 97 -0.05 -11.35 -15.35
C VAL A 97 0.90 -11.66 -14.20
N PHE A 98 1.67 -12.73 -14.32
CA PHE A 98 2.59 -13.19 -13.28
C PHE A 98 3.81 -13.93 -13.85
N SER A 99 4.85 -14.06 -13.03
CA SER A 99 6.09 -14.77 -13.39
C SER A 99 6.14 -16.17 -12.77
N GLU A 100 6.50 -17.16 -13.58
CA GLU A 100 6.91 -18.50 -13.17
C GLU A 100 8.35 -18.78 -13.63
N GLU A 101 8.93 -19.94 -13.27
CA GLU A 101 10.36 -20.24 -13.46
C GLU A 101 10.85 -20.11 -14.91
N ASN A 102 9.97 -20.32 -15.87
CA ASN A 102 10.28 -20.41 -17.30
C ASN A 102 9.58 -19.33 -18.14
N GLY A 103 8.82 -18.41 -17.54
CA GLY A 103 8.07 -17.45 -18.32
C GLY A 103 7.27 -16.41 -17.54
N LEU A 104 6.85 -15.39 -18.28
CA LEU A 104 5.73 -14.53 -17.90
C LEU A 104 4.46 -15.14 -18.49
N TYR A 105 3.42 -15.20 -17.68
CA TYR A 105 2.15 -15.81 -18.02
C TYR A 105 1.00 -14.85 -17.80
N ALA A 106 -0.02 -14.96 -18.64
CA ALA A 106 -1.34 -14.37 -18.43
C ALA A 106 -2.34 -15.47 -18.09
N TYR A 107 -3.20 -15.24 -17.11
CA TYR A 107 -4.39 -16.04 -16.87
C TYR A 107 -5.63 -15.19 -17.15
N HIS A 108 -6.38 -15.58 -18.18
CA HIS A 108 -7.60 -14.90 -18.59
C HIS A 108 -8.78 -15.40 -17.77
N GLU A 109 -9.47 -14.50 -17.09
CA GLU A 109 -10.59 -14.82 -16.20
C GLU A 109 -11.77 -15.43 -16.96
N GLU A 110 -12.19 -14.80 -18.06
CA GLU A 110 -13.38 -15.20 -18.81
C GLU A 110 -13.28 -16.60 -19.43
N SER A 111 -12.11 -16.94 -19.98
CA SER A 111 -11.86 -18.22 -20.63
C SER A 111 -11.28 -19.28 -19.69
N GLY A 112 -10.74 -18.86 -18.54
CA GLY A 112 -10.01 -19.72 -17.62
C GLY A 112 -8.71 -20.29 -18.21
N THR A 113 -8.12 -19.62 -19.21
CA THR A 113 -6.92 -20.10 -19.91
C THR A 113 -5.65 -19.41 -19.44
N LYS A 114 -4.59 -20.19 -19.24
CA LYS A 114 -3.22 -19.72 -18.98
C LYS A 114 -2.43 -19.70 -20.28
N GLU A 115 -1.89 -18.55 -20.66
CA GLU A 115 -1.05 -18.32 -21.84
C GLU A 115 0.35 -17.85 -21.41
N GLN A 116 1.39 -18.31 -22.13
CA GLN A 116 2.74 -17.80 -21.92
C GLN A 116 2.96 -16.57 -22.80
N LEU A 117 3.29 -15.45 -22.16
CA LEU A 117 3.57 -14.17 -22.83
C LEU A 117 5.05 -14.08 -23.27
N ALA A 118 5.97 -14.51 -22.41
CA ALA A 118 7.40 -14.44 -22.68
C ALA A 118 8.14 -15.63 -22.06
N GLU A 119 9.25 -16.03 -22.65
CA GLU A 119 10.19 -17.00 -22.06
C GLU A 119 11.13 -16.27 -21.09
N LEU A 120 11.35 -16.89 -19.93
CA LEU A 120 12.30 -16.40 -18.93
C LEU A 120 13.35 -17.47 -18.60
N SER A 121 14.54 -17.01 -18.22
CA SER A 121 15.60 -17.86 -17.67
C SER A 121 15.40 -18.15 -16.18
N SER A 122 14.63 -17.30 -15.48
CA SER A 122 14.31 -17.41 -14.05
C SER A 122 13.08 -16.57 -13.68
N VAL A 123 12.46 -16.83 -12.52
CA VAL A 123 11.36 -16.00 -11.98
C VAL A 123 11.85 -14.57 -11.79
N THR A 124 11.12 -13.60 -12.34
CA THR A 124 11.34 -12.17 -12.07
C THR A 124 10.21 -11.61 -11.22
N TYR A 125 10.57 -10.70 -10.31
CA TYR A 125 9.62 -9.98 -9.47
C TYR A 125 9.52 -8.50 -9.84
N GLU A 126 10.21 -8.11 -10.90
CA GLU A 126 10.35 -6.75 -11.39
C GLU A 126 9.87 -6.74 -12.85
N PHE A 127 8.57 -6.54 -13.01
CA PHE A 127 7.91 -6.45 -14.30
C PHE A 127 6.72 -5.49 -14.19
N ALA A 128 6.35 -4.91 -15.33
CA ALA A 128 5.12 -4.15 -15.48
C ALA A 128 4.43 -4.56 -16.79
N ALA A 129 3.11 -4.46 -16.82
CA ALA A 129 2.32 -4.88 -17.98
C ALA A 129 1.06 -4.03 -18.14
N THR A 130 0.71 -3.76 -19.38
CA THR A 130 -0.57 -3.19 -19.83
C THR A 130 -1.13 -4.09 -20.94
N GLU A 131 -2.29 -3.74 -21.50
CA GLU A 131 -2.84 -4.42 -22.68
C GLU A 131 -1.87 -4.42 -23.89
N ASP A 132 -1.03 -3.39 -24.01
CA ASP A 132 -0.15 -3.18 -25.18
C ASP A 132 1.30 -3.58 -24.95
N TRP A 133 1.79 -3.47 -23.70
CA TRP A 133 3.22 -3.61 -23.40
C TRP A 133 3.46 -4.53 -22.21
N ILE A 134 4.59 -5.23 -22.24
CA ILE A 134 5.14 -5.92 -21.08
C ILE A 134 6.63 -5.64 -20.99
N VAL A 135 7.09 -5.31 -19.80
CA VAL A 135 8.48 -4.99 -19.51
C VAL A 135 8.94 -5.78 -18.29
N TRP A 136 10.18 -6.25 -18.29
CA TRP A 136 10.72 -7.03 -17.17
C TRP A 136 12.24 -6.99 -17.14
N THR A 137 12.82 -7.32 -15.99
CA THR A 137 14.26 -7.56 -15.85
C THR A 137 14.57 -9.05 -15.81
N ASP A 138 15.79 -9.43 -16.21
CA ASP A 138 16.32 -10.78 -16.00
C ASP A 138 17.21 -10.82 -14.74
N PRO A 139 16.75 -11.49 -13.66
CA PRO A 139 17.51 -11.62 -12.42
C PRO A 139 18.78 -12.47 -12.54
N SER A 140 18.85 -13.36 -13.52
CA SER A 140 20.04 -14.18 -13.77
C SER A 140 21.24 -13.33 -14.22
N GLU A 141 20.96 -12.15 -14.76
CA GLU A 141 21.94 -11.12 -15.11
C GLU A 141 21.98 -9.98 -14.09
N GLY A 142 21.48 -10.21 -12.87
CA GLY A 142 21.43 -9.22 -11.80
C GLY A 142 20.60 -7.99 -12.19
N ASP A 143 19.50 -8.19 -12.93
CA ASP A 143 18.58 -7.15 -13.40
C ASP A 143 19.25 -6.05 -14.24
N SER A 144 20.37 -6.38 -14.89
CA SER A 144 21.15 -5.46 -15.74
C SER A 144 20.61 -5.34 -17.18
N ILE A 145 19.70 -6.24 -17.58
CA ILE A 145 19.00 -6.16 -18.86
C ILE A 145 17.51 -5.92 -18.60
N LEU A 146 17.00 -4.84 -19.18
CA LEU A 146 15.58 -4.54 -19.26
C LEU A 146 15.05 -5.01 -20.62
N TYR A 147 14.06 -5.89 -20.58
CA TYR A 147 13.33 -6.38 -21.74
C TYR A 147 12.02 -5.61 -21.85
N MET A 148 11.63 -5.29 -23.08
CA MET A 148 10.37 -4.63 -23.40
C MET A 148 9.76 -5.31 -24.61
N MET A 149 8.49 -5.69 -24.54
CA MET A 149 7.80 -6.36 -25.63
C MET A 149 6.45 -5.72 -25.90
N ASN A 150 6.20 -5.41 -27.17
CA ASN A 150 4.87 -5.04 -27.63
C ASN A 150 4.02 -6.30 -27.77
N ARG A 151 2.89 -6.35 -27.06
CA ARG A 151 2.03 -7.54 -26.99
C ARG A 151 1.28 -7.81 -28.30
N THR A 152 0.99 -6.77 -29.07
CA THR A 152 0.26 -6.89 -30.34
C THR A 152 1.11 -7.50 -31.44
N ASN A 153 2.34 -7.00 -31.64
CA ASN A 153 3.20 -7.42 -32.75
C ASN A 153 4.37 -8.34 -32.32
N GLN A 154 4.53 -8.57 -31.01
CA GLN A 154 5.57 -9.42 -30.40
C GLN A 154 7.00 -8.92 -30.66
N GLU A 155 7.19 -7.67 -31.08
CA GLU A 155 8.50 -7.05 -31.18
C GLU A 155 9.10 -6.90 -29.78
N THR A 156 10.28 -7.49 -29.58
CA THR A 156 11.04 -7.40 -28.33
C THR A 156 12.25 -6.49 -28.49
N MET A 157 12.53 -5.73 -27.44
CA MET A 157 13.64 -4.80 -27.34
C MET A 157 14.37 -5.03 -26.02
N THR A 158 15.66 -4.73 -25.99
CA THR A 158 16.48 -4.82 -24.78
C THR A 158 17.29 -3.56 -24.55
N LEU A 159 17.53 -3.25 -23.27
CA LEU A 159 18.39 -2.17 -22.83
C LEU A 159 19.33 -2.66 -21.73
N GLU A 160 20.63 -2.51 -21.94
CA GLU A 160 21.66 -2.85 -20.94
C GLU A 160 21.92 -1.68 -19.98
N GLY A 161 22.18 -1.98 -18.71
CA GLY A 161 22.52 -0.98 -17.70
C GLY A 161 22.91 -1.56 -16.34
N ASP A 162 23.18 -0.67 -15.39
CA ASP A 162 23.71 -1.02 -14.07
C ASP A 162 22.59 -1.24 -13.04
N TYR A 163 21.59 -2.09 -13.36
CA TYR A 163 20.39 -2.42 -12.58
C TYR A 163 19.14 -1.59 -12.91
N TYR A 164 18.02 -2.26 -13.19
CA TYR A 164 16.71 -1.66 -13.43
C TYR A 164 15.70 -2.14 -12.39
N PHE A 165 14.85 -1.22 -11.90
CA PHE A 165 13.76 -1.57 -11.00
C PHE A 165 12.70 -0.46 -10.93
N ASN A 166 11.65 -0.70 -10.15
CA ASN A 166 10.48 0.17 -10.03
C ASN A 166 9.88 0.50 -11.41
N LEU A 167 9.59 -0.55 -12.18
CA LEU A 167 9.04 -0.44 -13.52
C LEU A 167 7.55 -0.07 -13.46
N ALA A 168 7.15 0.94 -14.24
CA ALA A 168 5.75 1.34 -14.40
C ALA A 168 5.48 1.77 -15.85
N ILE A 169 4.32 1.42 -16.38
CA ILE A 169 3.92 1.77 -17.75
C ILE A 169 2.66 2.64 -17.69
N GLU A 170 2.71 3.80 -18.33
CA GLU A 170 1.55 4.66 -18.56
C GLU A 170 1.43 4.90 -20.08
N GLY A 171 0.42 4.28 -20.70
CA GLY A 171 0.29 4.23 -22.16
C GLY A 171 1.58 3.69 -22.81
N ASP A 172 2.18 4.48 -23.72
CA ASP A 172 3.45 4.13 -24.37
C ASP A 172 4.69 4.67 -23.63
N THR A 173 4.55 5.10 -22.37
CA THR A 173 5.67 5.61 -21.58
C THR A 173 6.05 4.63 -20.49
N LEU A 174 7.28 4.14 -20.54
CA LEU A 174 7.91 3.40 -19.45
C LEU A 174 8.60 4.39 -18.50
N VAL A 175 8.32 4.28 -17.21
CA VAL A 175 9.07 4.91 -16.14
C VAL A 175 9.83 3.83 -15.39
N TYR A 176 11.10 4.09 -15.10
CA TYR A 176 11.98 3.13 -14.45
C TYR A 176 13.08 3.80 -13.65
N HIS A 177 13.54 3.14 -12.59
CA HIS A 177 14.73 3.51 -11.87
C HIS A 177 15.94 2.76 -12.44
N ARG A 178 17.02 3.50 -12.72
CA ARG A 178 18.32 2.94 -13.12
C ARG A 178 19.39 3.12 -12.04
N GLY A 179 19.77 2.01 -11.41
CA GLY A 179 20.91 1.89 -10.50
C GLY A 179 20.98 2.98 -9.43
N SER A 180 22.06 3.77 -9.45
CA SER A 180 22.25 4.92 -8.54
C SER A 180 22.11 6.27 -9.25
N GLU A 181 21.66 6.28 -10.50
CA GLU A 181 21.50 7.50 -11.30
C GLU A 181 20.17 8.18 -10.96
N GLY A 182 19.08 7.42 -10.99
CA GLY A 182 17.75 7.89 -10.64
C GLY A 182 16.68 7.44 -11.63
N TYR A 183 15.62 8.23 -11.73
CA TYR A 183 14.41 7.89 -12.48
C TYR A 183 14.47 8.42 -13.91
N TYR A 184 14.08 7.58 -14.84
CA TYR A 184 14.02 7.85 -16.26
C TYR A 184 12.60 7.63 -16.78
N ARG A 185 12.28 8.33 -17.87
CA ARG A 185 11.15 7.98 -18.72
C ARG A 185 11.64 7.61 -20.11
N MET A 186 11.00 6.64 -20.72
CA MET A 186 11.26 6.20 -22.09
C MET A 186 9.94 6.06 -22.83
N ASN A 187 9.88 6.60 -24.05
CA ASN A 187 8.80 6.27 -24.96
C ASN A 187 9.08 4.88 -25.58
N LEU A 188 8.16 3.94 -25.41
CA LEU A 188 8.31 2.53 -25.83
C LEU A 188 8.27 2.37 -27.36
N GLU A 189 7.59 3.26 -28.09
CA GLU A 189 7.56 3.23 -29.56
C GLU A 189 8.85 3.81 -30.18
N THR A 190 9.26 5.00 -29.73
CA THR A 190 10.37 5.76 -30.34
C THR A 190 11.72 5.45 -29.70
N ARG A 191 11.72 4.87 -28.50
CA ARG A 191 12.91 4.56 -27.67
C ARG A 191 13.64 5.80 -27.16
N GLU A 192 13.01 6.96 -27.27
CA GLU A 192 13.57 8.19 -26.72
C GLU A 192 13.49 8.13 -25.19
N SER A 193 14.64 8.24 -24.54
CA SER A 193 14.78 8.23 -23.08
C SER A 193 15.26 9.57 -22.58
N ALA A 194 14.77 9.98 -21.41
CA ALA A 194 15.22 11.17 -20.72
C ALA A 194 15.29 10.92 -19.21
N LEU A 195 16.32 11.50 -18.58
CA LEU A 195 16.41 11.56 -17.13
C LEU A 195 15.28 12.45 -16.60
N LEU A 196 14.48 11.91 -15.70
CA LEU A 196 13.37 12.60 -15.06
C LEU A 196 13.81 13.17 -13.70
N HIS A 197 14.58 12.39 -12.93
CA HIS A 197 15.08 12.81 -11.63
C HIS A 197 16.42 12.15 -11.31
N GLU A 198 17.43 12.96 -10.97
CA GLU A 198 18.72 12.48 -10.46
C GLU A 198 18.64 12.29 -8.96
N LEU A 199 19.02 11.12 -8.46
CA LEU A 199 19.08 10.86 -7.02
C LEU A 199 20.37 11.41 -6.42
N ASP A 200 20.28 12.12 -5.28
CA ASP A 200 21.48 12.46 -4.52
C ASP A 200 22.00 11.19 -3.84
N LYS A 201 23.24 10.79 -4.15
CA LYS A 201 23.90 9.59 -3.60
C LYS A 201 24.04 9.56 -2.07
N ARG A 202 23.72 10.66 -1.39
CA ARG A 202 23.72 10.79 0.08
C ARG A 202 22.32 10.66 0.69
N ILE A 203 21.29 10.58 -0.15
CA ILE A 203 19.89 10.44 0.20
C ILE A 203 19.53 8.96 0.09
N SER A 204 18.77 8.44 1.06
CA SER A 204 18.16 7.12 0.97
C SER A 204 16.71 7.28 0.56
N SER A 205 16.17 6.38 -0.24
CA SER A 205 14.71 6.28 -0.37
C SER A 205 14.17 5.27 0.63
N SER A 206 13.09 5.64 1.32
CA SER A 206 12.34 4.76 2.21
C SER A 206 11.22 3.99 1.51
N SER A 207 10.95 4.31 0.23
CA SER A 207 9.88 3.71 -0.56
C SER A 207 10.24 3.68 -2.05
N LEU A 208 9.54 2.85 -2.81
CA LEU A 208 9.51 3.03 -4.25
C LEU A 208 8.73 4.30 -4.60
N ALA A 209 9.07 4.89 -5.76
CA ALA A 209 8.25 5.93 -6.38
C ALA A 209 6.96 5.31 -6.93
N ASP A 210 5.94 6.13 -7.08
CA ASP A 210 4.65 5.70 -7.62
C ASP A 210 4.22 6.55 -8.81
N VAL A 211 3.55 5.92 -9.77
CA VAL A 211 3.13 6.52 -11.04
C VAL A 211 1.62 6.41 -11.16
N GLN A 212 0.96 7.52 -11.44
CA GLN A 212 -0.46 7.52 -11.80
C GLN A 212 -0.72 8.57 -12.88
N GLY A 213 -1.20 8.13 -14.04
CA GLY A 213 -1.38 9.02 -15.16
C GLY A 213 -0.04 9.62 -15.59
N ASN A 214 -0.05 10.89 -15.98
CA ASN A 214 1.16 11.59 -16.41
C ASN A 214 2.06 12.09 -15.26
N PHE A 215 1.93 11.55 -14.04
CA PHE A 215 2.68 12.02 -12.89
C PHE A 215 3.43 10.89 -12.19
N ILE A 216 4.57 11.24 -11.62
CA ILE A 216 5.34 10.40 -10.71
C ILE A 216 5.60 11.15 -9.42
N VAL A 217 5.50 10.45 -8.29
CA VAL A 217 5.98 10.91 -6.99
C VAL A 217 7.18 10.07 -6.54
N ILE A 218 8.28 10.75 -6.22
CA ILE A 218 9.53 10.16 -5.77
C ILE A 218 9.76 10.55 -4.31
N PRO A 219 9.70 9.60 -3.35
CA PRO A 219 10.06 9.87 -1.97
C PRO A 219 11.58 9.88 -1.79
N GLU A 220 12.10 10.89 -1.12
CA GLU A 220 13.51 11.03 -0.77
C GLU A 220 13.67 11.32 0.73
N GLU A 221 14.45 10.51 1.45
CA GLU A 221 14.77 10.69 2.87
C GLU A 221 16.16 11.31 3.03
N SER A 222 16.23 12.51 3.61
CA SER A 222 17.47 13.21 3.91
C SER A 222 17.43 13.84 5.30
N GLN A 223 18.45 13.56 6.12
CA GLN A 223 18.63 14.17 7.45
C GLN A 223 17.42 13.99 8.40
N GLY A 224 16.68 12.88 8.27
CA GLY A 224 15.50 12.60 9.11
C GLY A 224 14.25 13.38 8.70
N VAL A 225 14.17 13.77 7.43
CA VAL A 225 13.01 14.39 6.79
C VAL A 225 12.77 13.67 5.45
N THR A 226 11.53 13.28 5.19
CA THR A 226 11.13 12.78 3.86
C THR A 226 10.53 13.90 3.02
N ARG A 227 10.91 13.94 1.74
CA ARG A 227 10.31 14.82 0.73
C ARG A 227 9.64 13.98 -0.33
N LEU A 228 8.47 14.41 -0.78
CA LEU A 228 7.74 13.82 -1.90
C LEU A 228 7.95 14.75 -3.10
N ILE A 229 8.75 14.31 -4.07
CA ILE A 229 9.12 15.09 -5.24
C ILE A 229 8.22 14.67 -6.40
N ILE A 230 7.49 15.63 -6.97
CA ILE A 230 6.46 15.37 -7.97
C ILE A 230 6.92 15.89 -9.33
N TYR A 231 6.84 15.05 -10.35
CA TYR A 231 7.14 15.42 -11.74
C TYR A 231 5.97 15.12 -12.67
N ASP A 232 5.84 15.94 -13.71
CA ASP A 232 5.10 15.59 -14.91
C ASP A 232 6.02 14.79 -15.85
N ILE A 233 5.59 13.58 -16.21
CA ILE A 233 6.40 12.62 -16.95
C ILE A 233 6.63 13.09 -18.39
N GLN A 234 5.61 13.71 -19.02
CA GLN A 234 5.73 14.20 -20.39
C GLN A 234 6.63 15.43 -20.50
N THR A 235 6.45 16.42 -19.64
CA THR A 235 7.20 17.69 -19.72
C THR A 235 8.55 17.64 -19.02
N LEU A 236 8.78 16.63 -18.16
CA LEU A 236 9.95 16.49 -17.28
C LEU A 236 10.05 17.62 -16.25
N GLU A 237 8.99 18.40 -16.04
CA GLU A 237 8.99 19.50 -15.11
C GLU A 237 8.69 19.00 -13.69
N LYS A 238 9.48 19.46 -12.72
CA LYS A 238 9.14 19.30 -11.31
C LYS A 238 7.93 20.18 -10.99
N ILE A 239 6.81 19.54 -10.68
CA ILE A 239 5.54 20.22 -10.39
C ILE A 239 5.49 20.71 -8.95
N ASN A 240 5.95 19.88 -8.01
CA ASN A 240 5.95 20.21 -6.60
C ASN A 240 7.00 19.43 -5.81
N GLU A 241 7.24 19.85 -4.58
CA GLU A 241 8.05 19.16 -3.60
C GLU A 241 7.42 19.37 -2.23
N ILE A 242 7.00 18.28 -1.59
CA ILE A 242 6.26 18.31 -0.32
C ILE A 242 7.17 17.76 0.77
N GLU A 243 7.50 18.58 1.75
CA GLU A 243 8.15 18.12 2.96
C GLU A 243 7.11 17.55 3.92
N VAL A 244 7.24 16.28 4.28
CA VAL A 244 6.29 15.62 5.19
C VAL A 244 6.79 15.70 6.64
N PRO A 245 5.88 15.82 7.63
CA PRO A 245 6.25 15.97 9.04
C PRO A 245 6.61 14.62 9.69
N TYR A 246 7.24 13.71 8.95
CA TYR A 246 7.66 12.38 9.40
C TYR A 246 9.12 12.14 9.04
N LYS A 247 9.81 11.38 9.90
CA LYS A 247 11.20 11.00 9.62
C LYS A 247 11.33 10.16 8.37
N ARG A 248 10.33 9.31 8.15
CA ARG A 248 10.25 8.37 7.04
C ARG A 248 8.83 8.26 6.53
N VAL A 249 8.66 8.19 5.22
CA VAL A 249 7.41 7.79 4.58
C VAL A 249 7.63 6.54 3.73
N THR A 250 6.88 5.48 3.98
CA THR A 250 6.91 4.22 3.23
C THR A 250 5.62 4.02 2.45
N GLN A 251 5.64 3.09 1.48
CA GLN A 251 4.45 2.72 0.68
C GLN A 251 3.75 3.95 0.08
N VAL A 252 4.52 4.83 -0.57
CA VAL A 252 3.93 5.99 -1.24
C VAL A 252 3.03 5.51 -2.37
N GLN A 253 1.79 6.02 -2.41
CA GLN A 253 0.83 5.77 -3.48
C GLN A 253 0.14 7.07 -3.88
N TRP A 254 -0.01 7.31 -5.16
CA TRP A 254 -0.75 8.43 -5.72
C TRP A 254 -2.17 7.97 -6.02
N SER A 255 -3.17 8.71 -5.54
CA SER A 255 -4.53 8.53 -6.01
C SER A 255 -5.30 9.84 -6.09
N GLY A 256 -5.69 10.19 -7.31
CA GLY A 256 -6.41 11.42 -7.64
C GLY A 256 -5.62 12.68 -7.27
N LYS A 257 -6.14 13.46 -6.32
CA LYS A 257 -5.50 14.71 -5.86
C LYS A 257 -4.51 14.53 -4.72
N TYR A 258 -4.42 13.33 -4.15
CA TYR A 258 -3.64 13.07 -2.96
C TYR A 258 -2.52 12.08 -3.23
N ILE A 259 -1.45 12.24 -2.48
CA ILE A 259 -0.42 11.22 -2.32
C ILE A 259 -0.56 10.66 -0.91
N TYR A 260 -0.73 9.36 -0.82
CA TYR A 260 -0.85 8.60 0.41
C TYR A 260 0.50 7.98 0.78
N GLY A 261 0.69 7.68 2.06
CA GLY A 261 1.89 7.03 2.57
C GLY A 261 1.72 6.59 4.01
N GLN A 262 2.59 5.70 4.46
CA GLN A 262 2.78 5.39 5.87
C GLN A 262 3.81 6.34 6.47
N GLY A 263 3.38 7.25 7.34
CA GLY A 263 4.27 8.14 8.09
C GLY A 263 4.84 7.44 9.32
N HIS A 264 6.16 7.49 9.49
CA HIS A 264 6.88 6.88 10.62
C HIS A 264 7.69 7.93 11.39
N ASN A 265 7.53 7.89 12.71
CA ASN A 265 8.39 8.56 13.67
C ASN A 265 9.00 7.53 14.64
N GLU A 266 10.07 7.91 15.34
CA GLU A 266 10.68 7.04 16.34
C GLU A 266 9.71 6.74 17.48
N ASP A 267 9.63 5.47 17.87
CA ASP A 267 8.82 4.99 19.00
C ASP A 267 7.29 5.19 18.85
N GLU A 268 6.80 5.50 17.65
CA GLU A 268 5.39 5.65 17.31
C GLU A 268 4.93 4.55 16.33
N LEU A 269 3.65 4.19 16.38
CA LEU A 269 3.06 3.32 15.38
C LEU A 269 2.93 4.10 14.05
N PRO A 270 3.06 3.42 12.90
CA PRO A 270 2.84 4.07 11.62
C PRO A 270 1.41 4.62 11.53
N VAL A 271 1.29 5.76 10.86
CA VAL A 271 0.00 6.40 10.56
C VAL A 271 -0.19 6.50 9.05
N LEU A 272 -1.44 6.39 8.59
CA LEU A 272 -1.77 6.68 7.20
C LEU A 272 -1.85 8.20 7.04
N ILE A 273 -1.11 8.73 6.07
CA ILE A 273 -1.12 10.16 5.75
C ILE A 273 -1.63 10.38 4.35
N GLN A 274 -2.21 11.56 4.11
CA GLN A 274 -2.46 12.10 2.78
C GLN A 274 -1.78 13.46 2.63
N ALA A 275 -1.16 13.69 1.48
CA ALA A 275 -0.57 14.96 1.08
C ALA A 275 -1.30 15.48 -0.14
N ASP A 276 -1.83 16.70 -0.08
CA ASP A 276 -2.44 17.36 -1.25
C ASP A 276 -1.34 17.74 -2.24
N ARG A 277 -1.38 17.15 -3.44
CA ARG A 277 -0.32 17.31 -4.45
C ARG A 277 -0.10 18.76 -4.90
N THR A 278 -1.12 19.61 -4.75
CA THR A 278 -1.11 21.00 -5.23
C THR A 278 -0.74 21.97 -4.12
N THR A 279 -1.34 21.83 -2.94
CA THR A 279 -1.11 22.75 -1.82
C THR A 279 0.07 22.34 -0.93
N GLY A 280 0.47 21.06 -0.97
CA GLY A 280 1.48 20.50 -0.08
C GLY A 280 0.99 20.29 1.36
N GLU A 281 -0.31 20.47 1.63
CA GLU A 281 -0.86 20.21 2.96
C GLU A 281 -0.84 18.70 3.26
N VAL A 282 -0.29 18.33 4.43
CA VAL A 282 -0.21 16.95 4.90
C VAL A 282 -1.11 16.74 6.10
N GLN A 283 -1.93 15.69 6.07
CA GLN A 283 -2.91 15.37 7.10
C GLN A 283 -2.88 13.87 7.42
N GLU A 284 -3.11 13.52 8.69
CA GLU A 284 -3.27 12.13 9.12
C GLU A 284 -4.71 11.66 8.90
N ILE A 285 -4.85 10.43 8.41
CA ILE A 285 -6.12 9.72 8.30
C ILE A 285 -6.29 8.84 9.53
N GLN A 286 -7.44 8.95 10.19
CA GLN A 286 -7.80 8.12 11.33
C GLN A 286 -8.14 6.70 10.87
N THR A 287 -7.21 5.78 11.09
CA THR A 287 -7.33 4.35 10.79
C THR A 287 -7.24 3.49 12.06
N PRO A 288 -7.70 2.23 12.03
CA PRO A 288 -7.16 1.23 12.95
C PRO A 288 -5.64 1.08 12.74
N GLY A 289 -4.96 0.40 13.67
CA GLY A 289 -3.57 0.00 13.47
C GLY A 289 -3.48 -0.96 12.28
N PHE A 290 -2.44 -0.79 11.45
CA PHE A 290 -2.28 -1.53 10.21
C PHE A 290 -0.80 -1.69 9.84
N ASP A 291 -0.51 -2.73 9.06
CA ASP A 291 0.85 -3.06 8.59
C ASP A 291 1.08 -2.71 7.11
N GLU A 292 0.05 -2.87 6.29
CA GLU A 292 0.08 -2.58 4.84
C GLU A 292 -1.20 -1.86 4.45
N PHE A 293 -1.13 -1.03 3.40
CA PHE A 293 -2.31 -0.39 2.84
C PHE A 293 -2.24 -0.29 1.33
N THR A 294 -3.41 -0.07 0.72
CA THR A 294 -3.52 0.51 -0.62
C THR A 294 -4.77 1.39 -0.68
N VAL A 295 -4.71 2.44 -1.50
CA VAL A 295 -5.79 3.42 -1.66
C VAL A 295 -6.07 3.63 -3.15
N GLU A 296 -7.35 3.64 -3.53
CA GLU A 296 -7.79 4.19 -4.81
C GLU A 296 -9.10 4.97 -4.63
N GLY A 297 -9.11 6.23 -5.08
CA GLY A 297 -10.19 7.17 -4.85
C GLY A 297 -10.48 7.37 -3.37
N ASP A 298 -11.66 6.91 -2.94
CA ASP A 298 -12.12 6.92 -1.56
C ASP A 298 -12.21 5.50 -0.96
N SER A 299 -11.64 4.49 -1.62
CA SER A 299 -11.52 3.12 -1.12
C SER A 299 -10.15 2.89 -0.52
N VAL A 300 -10.10 2.30 0.68
CA VAL A 300 -8.86 2.02 1.41
C VAL A 300 -8.88 0.59 1.89
N ALA A 301 -7.91 -0.21 1.48
CA ALA A 301 -7.70 -1.55 2.02
C ALA A 301 -6.54 -1.52 3.01
N LEU A 302 -6.75 -2.07 4.21
CA LEU A 302 -5.77 -2.09 5.30
C LEU A 302 -5.53 -3.53 5.76
N SER A 303 -4.27 -3.93 5.91
CA SER A 303 -3.90 -5.13 6.66
C SER A 303 -3.98 -4.83 8.15
N VAL A 304 -5.02 -5.33 8.82
CA VAL A 304 -5.31 -5.03 10.23
C VAL A 304 -5.24 -6.29 11.10
N PRO A 305 -4.86 -6.16 12.39
CA PRO A 305 -4.86 -7.29 13.31
C PRO A 305 -6.24 -7.93 13.48
N ASP A 306 -6.33 -9.23 13.18
CA ASP A 306 -7.47 -10.09 13.45
C ASP A 306 -7.04 -11.39 14.17
N ARG A 307 -7.42 -11.50 15.44
CA ARG A 307 -7.06 -12.61 16.35
C ARG A 307 -5.53 -12.75 16.51
N ASP A 308 -4.95 -13.76 15.88
CA ASP A 308 -3.55 -14.17 16.02
C ASP A 308 -2.68 -13.77 14.80
N SER A 309 -3.26 -13.09 13.81
CA SER A 309 -2.57 -12.63 12.59
C SER A 309 -3.22 -11.35 12.04
N ASP A 310 -2.75 -10.83 10.92
CA ASP A 310 -3.36 -9.69 10.22
C ASP A 310 -4.13 -10.18 8.99
N THR A 311 -5.21 -9.50 8.63
CA THR A 311 -5.98 -9.77 7.41
C THR A 311 -6.39 -8.45 6.74
N ILE A 312 -6.69 -8.49 5.46
CA ILE A 312 -7.17 -7.29 4.75
C ILE A 312 -8.63 -7.02 5.09
N MET A 313 -8.89 -5.79 5.54
CA MET A 313 -10.23 -5.22 5.63
C MET A 313 -10.36 -4.04 4.67
N LEU A 314 -11.54 -3.89 4.08
CA LEU A 314 -11.87 -2.80 3.17
C LEU A 314 -12.62 -1.69 3.90
N TYR A 315 -12.30 -0.44 3.55
CA TYR A 315 -12.89 0.74 4.14
C TYR A 315 -13.24 1.78 3.09
N LYS A 316 -14.21 2.63 3.42
CA LYS A 316 -14.48 3.90 2.73
C LYS A 316 -13.80 5.03 3.48
N LEU A 317 -13.03 5.85 2.78
CA LEU A 317 -12.47 7.11 3.28
C LEU A 317 -13.54 8.19 3.25
N ASP A 318 -13.87 8.72 4.44
CA ASP A 318 -14.77 9.85 4.63
C ASP A 318 -13.98 10.97 5.30
N GLU A 319 -13.61 11.96 4.50
CA GLU A 319 -12.70 13.05 4.87
C GLU A 319 -11.32 12.54 5.34
N LEU A 320 -11.10 12.48 6.66
CA LEU A 320 -9.85 12.05 7.29
C LEU A 320 -10.09 10.84 8.22
N LYS A 321 -11.10 10.03 7.92
CA LYS A 321 -11.41 8.84 8.69
C LYS A 321 -11.90 7.72 7.80
N VAL A 322 -11.50 6.51 8.13
CA VAL A 322 -11.99 5.31 7.42
C VAL A 322 -13.19 4.71 8.13
N ARG A 323 -14.15 4.19 7.35
CA ARG A 323 -15.33 3.48 7.84
C ARG A 323 -15.38 2.08 7.20
N PRO A 324 -15.47 1.00 7.98
CA PRO A 324 -15.37 -0.35 7.43
C PRO A 324 -16.51 -0.66 6.46
N LEU A 325 -16.18 -1.44 5.42
CA LEU A 325 -17.10 -2.05 4.49
C LEU A 325 -17.11 -3.56 4.74
N ASN A 326 -18.31 -4.16 4.68
CA ASN A 326 -18.51 -5.58 4.97
C ASN A 326 -18.31 -6.46 3.73
N THR A 327 -17.76 -5.91 2.65
CA THR A 327 -17.61 -6.57 1.34
C THR A 327 -16.79 -7.86 1.42
N LEU A 328 -15.83 -7.93 2.34
CA LEU A 328 -14.92 -9.07 2.49
C LEU A 328 -15.35 -10.04 3.62
N ASP A 329 -16.44 -9.76 4.35
CA ASP A 329 -16.83 -10.50 5.56
C ASP A 329 -17.17 -11.98 5.28
N GLU A 330 -17.58 -12.30 4.05
CA GLU A 330 -17.92 -13.67 3.64
C GLU A 330 -16.68 -14.52 3.32
N ILE A 331 -15.48 -13.92 3.26
CA ILE A 331 -14.24 -14.64 2.99
C ILE A 331 -13.65 -15.15 4.32
N GLU A 332 -13.69 -16.46 4.53
CA GLU A 332 -13.21 -17.09 5.77
C GLU A 332 -11.69 -17.26 5.84
N GLU A 333 -10.98 -17.14 4.71
CA GLU A 333 -9.52 -17.28 4.64
C GLU A 333 -8.81 -15.94 4.83
N ARG A 334 -7.57 -15.99 5.35
CA ARG A 334 -6.74 -14.80 5.52
C ARG A 334 -6.42 -14.17 4.16
N LEU A 335 -6.63 -12.86 4.06
CA LEU A 335 -6.33 -12.06 2.89
C LEU A 335 -5.04 -11.29 3.12
N VAL A 336 -4.18 -11.18 2.11
CA VAL A 336 -2.89 -10.45 2.15
C VAL A 336 -2.60 -9.74 0.83
N GLY A 337 -1.63 -8.82 0.85
CA GLY A 337 -1.10 -8.15 -0.34
C GLY A 337 -2.15 -7.36 -1.13
N PRO A 338 -2.77 -6.33 -0.54
CA PRO A 338 -3.83 -5.59 -1.21
C PRO A 338 -3.24 -4.63 -2.24
N ARG A 339 -3.82 -4.65 -3.45
CA ARG A 339 -3.36 -3.81 -4.57
C ARG A 339 -4.57 -3.30 -5.36
N PHE A 340 -4.69 -1.99 -5.53
CA PHE A 340 -5.64 -1.42 -6.48
C PHE A 340 -5.03 -1.30 -7.87
N THR A 341 -5.85 -1.45 -8.90
CA THR A 341 -5.59 -0.93 -10.23
C THR A 341 -6.08 0.50 -10.35
N ASP A 342 -5.66 1.23 -11.39
CA ASP A 342 -6.16 2.59 -11.67
C ASP A 342 -7.67 2.63 -11.98
N ALA A 343 -8.27 1.49 -12.37
CA ALA A 343 -9.71 1.37 -12.55
C ALA A 343 -10.47 1.20 -11.22
N GLY A 344 -9.77 1.06 -10.09
CA GLY A 344 -10.37 0.84 -8.77
C GLY A 344 -10.65 -0.63 -8.44
N THR A 345 -10.19 -1.58 -9.27
CA THR A 345 -10.29 -3.01 -8.97
C THR A 345 -9.29 -3.38 -7.88
N LEU A 346 -9.75 -3.98 -6.78
CA LEU A 346 -8.90 -4.45 -5.70
C LEU A 346 -8.53 -5.92 -5.88
N ILE A 347 -7.24 -6.20 -5.86
CA ILE A 347 -6.67 -7.54 -5.94
C ILE A 347 -6.11 -7.95 -4.58
N LEU A 348 -6.50 -9.13 -4.11
CA LEU A 348 -6.06 -9.72 -2.84
C LEU A 348 -5.56 -11.16 -3.06
N ASN A 349 -4.56 -11.57 -2.29
CA ASN A 349 -4.15 -12.97 -2.20
C ASN A 349 -4.85 -13.65 -1.02
N GLY A 350 -5.49 -14.80 -1.26
CA GLY A 350 -6.06 -15.66 -0.23
C GLY A 350 -5.05 -16.72 0.22
N GLU A 351 -4.89 -16.89 1.54
CA GLU A 351 -3.99 -17.89 2.13
C GLU A 351 -4.70 -19.21 2.52
N GLY A 352 -5.91 -19.44 1.99
CA GLY A 352 -6.64 -20.70 2.18
C GLY A 352 -6.05 -21.87 1.37
N ASP A 353 -6.74 -23.01 1.39
CA ASP A 353 -6.26 -24.27 0.78
C ASP A 353 -6.02 -24.14 -0.73
N ASN A 354 -6.86 -23.35 -1.41
CA ASN A 354 -6.78 -23.15 -2.86
C ASN A 354 -5.85 -22.01 -3.26
N ARG A 355 -5.29 -21.25 -2.30
CA ARG A 355 -4.39 -20.12 -2.54
C ARG A 355 -4.90 -19.17 -3.65
N ALA A 356 -6.19 -18.83 -3.55
CA ALA A 356 -6.90 -18.11 -4.59
C ALA A 356 -6.51 -16.62 -4.64
N MET A 357 -6.75 -16.00 -5.80
CA MET A 357 -6.82 -14.56 -5.94
C MET A 357 -8.27 -14.12 -5.71
N TYR A 358 -8.46 -12.99 -5.05
CA TYR A 358 -9.76 -12.33 -4.98
C TYR A 358 -9.71 -11.03 -5.75
N ILE A 359 -10.67 -10.85 -6.65
CA ILE A 359 -10.81 -9.68 -7.51
C ILE A 359 -12.10 -8.98 -7.09
N VAL A 360 -11.98 -7.75 -6.60
CA VAL A 360 -13.11 -6.96 -6.11
C VAL A 360 -13.32 -5.78 -7.05
N LYS A 361 -14.39 -5.82 -7.84
CA LYS A 361 -14.67 -4.85 -8.91
C LYS A 361 -15.72 -3.82 -8.45
N PRO A 362 -15.58 -2.53 -8.81
CA PRO A 362 -16.50 -1.45 -8.44
C PRO A 362 -17.91 -1.57 -9.02
#